data_AF-A0A6G0TMF2-F1
#
_entry.id   AF-A0A6G0TMF2-F1
#
_cell.length_a   1.000
_cell.length_b   1.000
_cell.length_c   1.000
_cell.angle_alpha   90.00
_cell.angle_beta   90.00
_cell.angle_gamma   90.00
#
_symmetry.space_group_name_H-M   'P 1'
#
loop_
_entity.id
_entity.type
_entity.pdbx_description
1 polymer ?
#
loop_
_entity_poly.entity_id
_entity_poly.type
_entity_poly.pdbx_seq_one_letter_code
_entity_poly.pdbx_strand_id
1 'polypeptide(L)'
;IGFKGFNISPDKLNASCEFEFNNQKYTLRHGSVVIAAITSCTNTSNPSVMLGAGLLAKKAVEAGLSVAPYIKTSLSPGSGVVTYYLRESGVTPALTALGFDTVGFGCMTCIGNSGPLPEAVVNAIESNELVCCGVLSGNRNFEGRIHPNTRANYLASPLLVIAYAIAGRMDIDFETEPIGNDKNGKPVFLKNIWPSRAEIQSVEKQTVIPAMFQDVYARIENGSNAWQCLQAPDGQLYPWDVSSTYIKNPPFFNGMTKTLPGVQSVKGAHVLLFLGDSVTTDHISPAGSIARNSSAARYLASRNIVPKDFNSYGSRRGNDDIMARGTFANIRLVNKLVKNTGPKTLHIPSGQEVLDVFDAAQIYAKEGRPLIAIVGKDYGSGSSRDWAAKGPFLLGIKAVIAESYERIHRSNLVGMGIIPLQFRSGENAETLKLTGHEIYDIDIPQNCKPLQEIQVKTNTGVTFNAILRFDTEVDILYHKHGGILNYMIRKMLD
;
A
#
# COMPACT_ATOMS: atom_id res chain seq x y z
N ILE A 1 7.10 11.71 -15.94
CA ILE A 1 7.39 10.81 -14.79
C ILE A 1 6.58 9.54 -15.00
N GLY A 2 7.18 8.37 -14.83
CA GLY A 2 6.50 7.09 -15.01
C GLY A 2 7.26 5.97 -14.30
N PHE A 3 6.80 4.72 -14.41
CA PHE A 3 7.36 3.59 -13.66
C PHE A 3 8.88 3.35 -13.84
N LYS A 4 9.47 3.87 -14.93
CA LYS A 4 10.90 3.74 -15.25
C LYS A 4 11.65 5.08 -15.31
N GLY A 5 11.11 6.17 -14.74
CA GLY A 5 11.74 7.48 -14.86
C GLY A 5 11.44 8.43 -13.70
N PHE A 6 12.50 8.96 -13.10
CA PHE A 6 12.45 9.86 -11.93
C PHE A 6 12.40 11.35 -12.28
N ASN A 7 12.53 11.72 -13.56
CA ASN A 7 12.52 13.10 -14.06
C ASN A 7 13.53 14.03 -13.35
N ILE A 8 14.77 13.54 -13.23
CA ILE A 8 15.91 14.30 -12.71
C ILE A 8 16.55 15.03 -13.89
N SER A 9 16.86 16.31 -13.73
CA SER A 9 17.53 17.09 -14.77
C SER A 9 18.99 16.62 -14.96
N PRO A 10 19.56 16.72 -16.18
CA PRO A 10 20.90 16.20 -16.46
C PRO A 10 22.01 16.72 -15.53
N ASP A 11 21.91 17.99 -15.13
CA ASP A 11 22.84 18.66 -14.20
C ASP A 11 22.79 18.10 -12.78
N LYS A 12 21.68 17.46 -12.38
CA LYS A 12 21.48 16.87 -11.05
C LYS A 12 21.80 15.38 -10.98
N LEU A 13 22.13 14.72 -12.10
CA LEU A 13 22.35 13.26 -12.12
C LEU A 13 23.46 12.77 -11.19
N ASN A 14 24.48 13.62 -10.95
CA ASN A 14 25.61 13.32 -10.08
C ASN A 14 25.47 13.94 -8.67
N ALA A 15 24.27 14.39 -8.29
CA ALA A 15 24.06 14.99 -6.98
C ALA A 15 24.44 14.02 -5.86
N SER A 16 25.17 14.54 -4.88
CA SER A 16 25.58 13.83 -3.67
C SER A 16 25.61 14.78 -2.49
N CYS A 17 25.51 14.23 -1.28
CA CYS A 17 25.48 14.99 -0.04
C CYS A 17 26.28 14.25 1.03
N GLU A 18 27.22 14.95 1.65
CA GLU A 18 27.85 14.48 2.88
C GLU A 18 26.95 14.78 4.08
N PHE A 19 26.87 13.83 5.00
CA PHE A 19 26.14 13.98 6.26
C PHE A 19 26.90 13.27 7.38
N GLU A 20 26.65 13.71 8.60
CA GLU A 20 27.23 13.11 9.80
C GLU A 20 26.24 12.13 10.43
N PHE A 21 26.74 10.94 10.79
CA PHE A 21 25.99 9.94 11.52
C PHE A 21 26.93 9.26 12.51
N ASN A 22 26.56 9.22 13.79
CA ASN A 22 27.40 8.68 14.88
C ASN A 22 28.86 9.21 14.85
N ASN A 23 29.04 10.53 14.68
CA ASN A 23 30.34 11.21 14.61
C ASN A 23 31.25 10.76 13.45
N GLN A 24 30.68 10.16 12.40
CA GLN A 24 31.38 9.80 11.17
C GLN A 24 30.69 10.43 9.97
N LYS A 25 31.50 10.84 8.98
CA LYS A 25 30.99 11.39 7.71
C LYS A 25 30.68 10.26 6.74
N TYR A 26 29.52 10.34 6.12
CA TYR A 26 29.09 9.46 5.04
C TYR A 26 28.56 10.29 3.87
N THR A 27 28.48 9.67 2.69
CA THR A 27 27.98 10.33 1.48
C THR A 27 26.76 9.58 0.96
N LEU A 28 25.65 10.30 0.76
CA LEU A 28 24.51 9.81 -0.03
C LEU A 28 24.58 10.36 -1.45
N ARG A 29 24.08 9.59 -2.40
CA ARG A 29 23.90 9.95 -3.80
C ARG A 29 22.62 9.31 -4.34
N HIS A 30 22.26 9.64 -5.56
CA HIS A 30 21.27 8.85 -6.30
C HIS A 30 21.68 7.36 -6.29
N GLY A 31 20.73 6.47 -6.00
CA GLY A 31 20.99 5.03 -5.91
C GLY A 31 21.47 4.53 -4.55
N SER A 32 21.80 5.41 -3.59
CA SER A 32 22.19 4.98 -2.23
C SER A 32 21.08 4.17 -1.55
N VAL A 33 21.44 3.04 -0.95
CA VAL A 33 20.53 2.17 -0.20
C VAL A 33 20.38 2.72 1.21
N VAL A 34 19.15 3.03 1.61
CA VAL A 34 18.84 3.54 2.96
C VAL A 34 17.92 2.62 3.75
N ILE A 35 17.26 1.67 3.07
CA ILE A 35 16.47 0.59 3.68
C ILE A 35 16.88 -0.72 3.04
N ALA A 36 17.21 -1.72 3.86
CA ALA A 36 17.45 -3.09 3.44
C ALA A 36 16.68 -4.06 4.35
N ALA A 37 15.57 -4.60 3.85
CA ALA A 37 14.63 -5.37 4.68
C ALA A 37 14.44 -6.80 4.17
N ILE A 38 14.86 -7.78 4.97
CA ILE A 38 14.44 -9.17 4.80
C ILE A 38 13.07 -9.31 5.48
N THR A 39 12.02 -9.27 4.66
CA THR A 39 10.62 -9.16 5.08
C THR A 39 9.74 -10.01 4.17
N SER A 40 8.44 -10.08 4.48
CA SER A 40 7.38 -10.69 3.66
C SER A 40 7.31 -12.21 3.73
N CYS A 41 6.09 -12.71 3.91
CA CYS A 41 5.78 -14.13 3.81
C CYS A 41 6.21 -14.74 2.46
N THR A 42 6.33 -13.95 1.39
CA THR A 42 6.78 -14.41 0.07
C THR A 42 8.14 -15.11 0.11
N ASN A 43 9.09 -14.57 0.89
CA ASN A 43 10.45 -15.10 0.95
C ASN A 43 10.79 -15.69 2.32
N THR A 44 10.23 -15.17 3.42
CA THR A 44 10.54 -15.69 4.75
C THR A 44 9.97 -17.09 4.98
N SER A 45 9.00 -17.54 4.17
CA SER A 45 8.49 -18.91 4.22
C SER A 45 9.38 -19.92 3.48
N ASN A 46 10.43 -19.47 2.78
CA ASN A 46 11.30 -20.31 1.98
C ASN A 46 12.66 -20.46 2.70
N PRO A 47 12.94 -21.63 3.32
CA PRO A 47 14.19 -21.84 4.07
C PRO A 47 15.43 -21.70 3.21
N SER A 48 15.40 -22.11 1.93
CA SER A 48 16.57 -22.04 1.05
C SER A 48 17.11 -20.62 0.90
N VAL A 49 16.24 -19.62 0.72
CA VAL A 49 16.68 -18.23 0.58
C VAL A 49 17.02 -17.57 1.92
N MET A 50 16.38 -18.00 3.01
CA MET A 50 16.67 -17.49 4.34
C MET A 50 18.01 -18.01 4.88
N LEU A 51 18.26 -19.32 4.75
CA LEU A 51 19.55 -19.93 5.05
C LEU A 51 20.64 -19.42 4.09
N GLY A 52 20.33 -19.26 2.81
CA GLY A 52 21.24 -18.63 1.86
C GLY A 52 21.65 -17.22 2.28
N ALA A 53 20.72 -16.40 2.77
CA ALA A 53 21.04 -15.08 3.31
C ALA A 53 21.93 -15.17 4.55
N GLY A 54 21.62 -16.08 5.48
CA GLY A 54 22.46 -16.31 6.65
C GLY A 54 23.88 -16.79 6.31
N LEU A 55 24.03 -17.68 5.34
CA LEU A 55 25.32 -18.17 4.86
C LEU A 55 26.13 -17.07 4.16
N LEU A 56 25.47 -16.24 3.36
CA LEU A 56 26.10 -15.07 2.75
C LEU A 56 26.57 -14.08 3.84
N ALA A 57 25.74 -13.81 4.85
CA ALA A 57 26.12 -12.98 5.98
C ALA A 57 27.35 -13.53 6.72
N LYS A 58 27.37 -14.84 6.97
CA LYS A 58 28.51 -15.53 7.61
C LYS A 58 29.80 -15.34 6.79
N LYS A 59 29.76 -15.63 5.48
CA LYS A 59 30.91 -15.44 4.59
C LYS A 59 31.35 -13.97 4.51
N ALA A 60 30.41 -13.02 4.51
CA ALA A 60 30.71 -11.59 4.48
C ALA A 60 31.42 -11.12 5.76
N VAL A 61 30.93 -11.52 6.93
CA VAL A 61 31.54 -11.18 8.22
C VAL A 61 32.92 -11.83 8.36
N GLU A 62 33.08 -13.08 7.94
CA GLU A 62 34.38 -13.78 7.90
C GLU A 62 35.38 -13.07 6.95
N ALA A 63 34.88 -12.51 5.84
CA ALA A 63 35.66 -11.69 4.91
C ALA A 63 35.92 -10.25 5.42
N GLY A 64 35.44 -9.88 6.61
CA GLY A 64 35.65 -8.56 7.20
C GLY A 64 34.74 -7.45 6.68
N LEU A 65 33.69 -7.79 5.94
CA LEU A 65 32.71 -6.83 5.43
C LEU A 65 31.73 -6.40 6.52
N SER A 66 31.15 -5.21 6.35
CA SER A 66 30.13 -4.64 7.23
C SER A 66 29.12 -3.82 6.43
N VAL A 67 27.99 -3.49 7.07
CA VAL A 67 26.97 -2.60 6.52
C VAL A 67 27.14 -1.21 7.15
N ALA A 68 27.00 -0.16 6.35
CA ALA A 68 27.09 1.20 6.89
C ALA A 68 25.96 1.45 7.93
N PRO A 69 26.26 2.01 9.10
CA PRO A 69 25.34 1.99 10.25
C PRO A 69 24.11 2.90 10.08
N TYR A 70 24.12 3.80 9.09
CA TYR A 70 22.97 4.64 8.75
C TYR A 70 21.89 3.89 7.95
N ILE A 71 22.23 2.73 7.37
CA ILE A 71 21.30 1.93 6.56
C ILE A 71 20.35 1.22 7.51
N LYS A 72 19.05 1.40 7.29
CA LYS A 72 18.03 0.72 8.10
C LYS A 72 17.87 -0.73 7.66
N THR A 73 18.62 -1.61 8.29
CA THR A 73 18.53 -3.06 8.14
C THR A 73 17.43 -3.64 9.03
N SER A 74 16.80 -4.73 8.58
CA SER A 74 15.78 -5.42 9.38
C SER A 74 15.55 -6.86 8.89
N LEU A 75 15.31 -7.76 9.83
CA LEU A 75 14.78 -9.11 9.58
C LEU A 75 13.39 -9.23 10.25
N SER A 76 12.37 -9.49 9.45
CA SER A 76 10.97 -9.61 9.89
C SER A 76 10.38 -10.97 9.46
N PRO A 77 10.64 -12.06 10.21
CA PRO A 77 10.20 -13.38 9.82
C PRO A 77 8.68 -13.55 9.86
N GLY A 78 8.16 -14.41 8.98
CA GLY A 78 6.73 -14.76 8.97
C GLY A 78 6.31 -15.72 10.09
N SER A 79 7.25 -16.46 10.70
CA SER A 79 6.98 -17.35 11.83
C SER A 79 8.23 -17.58 12.69
N GLY A 80 8.04 -18.09 13.91
CA GLY A 80 9.14 -18.48 14.80
C GLY A 80 10.01 -19.62 14.28
N VAL A 81 9.51 -20.44 13.35
CA VAL A 81 10.29 -21.53 12.73
C VAL A 81 11.52 -20.99 12.01
N VAL A 82 11.39 -19.81 11.40
CA VAL A 82 12.50 -19.12 10.71
C VAL A 82 13.64 -18.79 11.67
N THR A 83 13.31 -18.14 12.78
CA THR A 83 14.30 -17.81 13.81
C THR A 83 14.94 -19.08 14.38
N TYR A 84 14.17 -20.16 14.51
CA TYR A 84 14.69 -21.44 15.00
C TYR A 84 15.78 -21.99 14.07
N TYR A 85 15.50 -22.24 12.79
CA TYR A 85 16.52 -22.83 11.90
C TYR A 85 17.69 -21.88 11.63
N LEU A 86 17.50 -20.55 11.67
CA LEU A 86 18.60 -19.58 11.56
C LEU A 86 19.52 -19.60 12.79
N ARG A 87 18.97 -19.92 13.97
CA ARG A 87 19.76 -20.09 15.18
C ARG A 87 20.51 -21.42 15.17
N GLU A 88 19.81 -22.53 14.89
CA GLU A 88 20.42 -23.87 14.89
C GLU A 88 21.48 -24.04 13.78
N SER A 89 21.34 -23.35 12.64
CA SER A 89 22.38 -23.33 11.59
C SER A 89 23.60 -22.44 11.93
N GLY A 90 23.56 -21.72 13.06
CA GLY A 90 24.66 -20.87 13.53
C GLY A 90 24.88 -19.59 12.72
N VAL A 91 23.93 -19.19 11.88
CA VAL A 91 24.06 -17.99 11.02
C VAL A 91 23.52 -16.70 11.66
N THR A 92 22.72 -16.81 12.72
CA THR A 92 22.12 -15.66 13.42
C THR A 92 23.14 -14.62 13.90
N PRO A 93 24.29 -14.98 14.50
CA PRO A 93 25.29 -13.99 14.91
C PRO A 93 25.82 -13.14 13.74
N ALA A 94 26.00 -13.76 12.56
CA ALA A 94 26.48 -13.04 11.38
C ALA A 94 25.41 -12.12 10.79
N LEU A 95 24.15 -12.54 10.77
CA LEU A 95 23.02 -11.68 10.40
C LEU A 95 22.96 -10.44 11.32
N THR A 96 23.06 -10.66 12.63
CA THR A 96 23.06 -9.60 13.66
C THR A 96 24.23 -8.64 13.47
N ALA A 97 25.44 -9.15 13.20
CA ALA A 97 26.62 -8.32 12.95
C ALA A 97 26.48 -7.39 11.72
N LEU A 98 25.65 -7.77 10.74
CA LEU A 98 25.30 -6.93 9.60
C LEU A 98 24.03 -6.08 9.83
N GLY A 99 23.49 -6.08 11.05
CA GLY A 99 22.29 -5.32 11.46
C GLY A 99 20.95 -5.99 11.14
N PHE A 100 20.94 -7.26 10.72
CA PHE A 100 19.71 -8.00 10.43
C PHE A 100 19.19 -8.76 11.66
N ASP A 101 19.03 -8.04 12.76
CA ASP A 101 18.32 -8.53 13.95
C ASP A 101 16.86 -8.83 13.64
N THR A 102 16.30 -9.82 14.34
CA THR A 102 14.85 -10.08 14.28
C THR A 102 14.13 -8.94 14.98
N VAL A 103 13.47 -8.07 14.21
CA VAL A 103 12.77 -6.88 14.71
C VAL A 103 11.29 -7.12 14.99
N GLY A 104 10.75 -8.27 14.58
CA GLY A 104 9.36 -8.66 14.85
C GLY A 104 8.83 -9.72 13.89
N PHE A 105 7.73 -10.35 14.29
CA PHE A 105 7.02 -11.36 13.49
C PHE A 105 5.75 -10.76 12.89
N GLY A 106 5.78 -10.44 11.59
CA GLY A 106 4.65 -9.82 10.91
C GLY A 106 5.04 -9.15 9.59
N CYS A 107 4.08 -8.45 8.95
CA CYS A 107 4.31 -7.88 7.62
C CYS A 107 5.38 -6.78 7.60
N MET A 108 5.46 -5.95 8.65
CA MET A 108 6.46 -4.87 8.82
C MET A 108 6.72 -4.07 7.53
N THR A 109 7.96 -4.00 7.05
CA THR A 109 8.34 -3.22 5.85
C THR A 109 7.57 -3.62 4.59
N CYS A 110 7.13 -4.89 4.46
CA CYS A 110 6.36 -5.35 3.29
C CYS A 110 5.01 -4.62 3.10
N ILE A 111 4.40 -4.14 4.19
CA ILE A 111 3.13 -3.38 4.17
C ILE A 111 3.35 -1.87 4.30
N GLY A 112 4.61 -1.41 4.28
CA GLY A 112 4.96 0.00 4.51
C GLY A 112 5.11 0.38 5.98
N ASN A 113 5.04 -0.58 6.92
CA ASN A 113 5.37 -0.35 8.32
C ASN A 113 6.90 -0.42 8.51
N SER A 114 7.62 0.41 7.76
CA SER A 114 9.08 0.47 7.73
C SER A 114 9.65 1.30 8.89
N GLY A 115 8.82 2.09 9.60
CA GLY A 115 9.25 2.98 10.67
C GLY A 115 10.15 4.13 10.19
N PRO A 116 10.62 5.02 11.08
CA PRO A 116 11.40 6.20 10.69
C PRO A 116 12.81 5.85 10.21
N LEU A 117 13.32 6.59 9.22
CA LEU A 117 14.76 6.68 8.95
C LEU A 117 15.42 7.65 9.95
N PRO A 118 16.74 7.56 10.16
CA PRO A 118 17.46 8.56 10.94
C PRO A 118 17.29 9.97 10.38
N GLU A 119 17.14 10.96 11.26
CA GLU A 119 16.87 12.35 10.87
C GLU A 119 17.94 12.92 9.94
N ALA A 120 19.22 12.64 10.23
CA ALA A 120 20.34 13.06 9.38
C ALA A 120 20.24 12.51 7.94
N VAL A 121 19.76 11.26 7.79
CA VAL A 121 19.54 10.64 6.48
C VAL A 121 18.36 11.29 5.77
N VAL A 122 17.24 11.52 6.47
CA VAL A 122 16.05 12.18 5.92
C VAL A 122 16.40 13.58 5.40
N ASN A 123 17.08 14.40 6.22
CA ASN A 123 17.49 15.75 5.87
C ASN A 123 18.42 15.74 4.64
N ALA A 124 19.40 14.84 4.60
CA ALA A 124 20.30 14.71 3.45
C ALA A 124 19.55 14.34 2.15
N ILE A 125 18.55 13.45 2.22
CA ILE A 125 17.73 13.08 1.06
C ILE A 125 16.88 14.28 0.59
N GLU A 126 16.15 14.91 1.51
CA GLU A 126 15.17 15.94 1.17
C GLU A 126 15.83 17.24 0.69
N SER A 127 16.86 17.73 1.39
CA SER A 127 17.55 18.98 1.03
C SER A 127 18.28 18.92 -0.32
N ASN A 128 18.57 17.71 -0.82
CA ASN A 128 19.32 17.49 -2.06
C ASN A 128 18.49 16.77 -3.13
N GLU A 129 17.19 16.57 -2.89
CA GLU A 129 16.24 15.92 -3.81
C GLU A 129 16.70 14.53 -4.31
N LEU A 130 17.45 13.80 -3.48
CA LEU A 130 18.07 12.53 -3.88
C LEU A 130 17.03 11.43 -4.13
N VAL A 131 17.39 10.52 -5.04
CA VAL A 131 16.63 9.29 -5.31
C VAL A 131 17.32 8.15 -4.59
N CYS A 132 17.03 8.01 -3.30
CA CYS A 132 17.52 6.90 -2.49
C CYS A 132 16.63 5.67 -2.61
N CYS A 133 17.23 4.52 -2.32
CA CYS A 133 16.68 3.20 -2.58
C CYS A 133 16.27 2.47 -1.29
N GLY A 134 15.12 1.82 -1.35
CA GLY A 134 14.80 0.68 -0.50
C GLY A 134 15.01 -0.63 -1.26
N VAL A 135 15.65 -1.62 -0.65
CA VAL A 135 15.72 -2.99 -1.16
C VAL A 135 15.03 -3.92 -0.17
N LEU A 136 14.13 -4.77 -0.66
CA LEU A 136 13.37 -5.66 0.21
C LEU A 136 13.01 -6.99 -0.44
N SER A 137 12.87 -8.03 0.39
CA SER A 137 12.38 -9.35 -0.06
C SER A 137 10.85 -9.44 -0.10
N GLY A 138 10.19 -8.32 -0.41
CA GLY A 138 8.74 -8.21 -0.55
C GLY A 138 8.21 -8.69 -1.91
N ASN A 139 6.95 -8.35 -2.18
CA ASN A 139 6.27 -8.64 -3.46
C ASN A 139 5.66 -7.39 -4.12
N ARG A 140 5.80 -6.21 -3.52
CA ARG A 140 5.27 -4.94 -4.01
C ARG A 140 6.24 -3.81 -3.72
N ASN A 141 6.44 -2.93 -4.69
CA ASN A 141 7.37 -1.80 -4.64
C ASN A 141 6.78 -0.52 -5.26
N PHE A 142 5.46 -0.36 -5.21
CA PHE A 142 4.78 0.86 -5.67
C PHE A 142 5.34 2.11 -4.97
N GLU A 143 5.35 3.24 -5.68
CA GLU A 143 5.86 4.52 -5.16
C GLU A 143 5.13 4.91 -3.85
N GLY A 144 5.90 5.36 -2.86
CA GLY A 144 5.38 5.81 -1.57
C GLY A 144 4.85 4.71 -0.64
N ARG A 145 4.85 3.44 -1.07
CA ARG A 145 4.38 2.33 -0.23
C ARG A 145 5.39 1.90 0.83
N ILE A 146 6.67 1.82 0.47
CA ILE A 146 7.70 1.25 1.35
C ILE A 146 8.11 2.23 2.44
N HIS A 147 8.53 3.44 2.04
CA HIS A 147 8.87 4.53 2.95
C HIS A 147 8.70 5.86 2.21
N PRO A 148 8.27 6.96 2.85
CA PRO A 148 8.09 8.26 2.20
C PRO A 148 9.37 8.81 1.55
N ASN A 149 10.54 8.54 2.13
CA ASN A 149 11.84 9.01 1.64
C ASN A 149 12.55 8.03 0.67
N THR A 150 11.92 6.92 0.26
CA THR A 150 12.48 6.03 -0.78
C THR A 150 11.69 6.13 -2.08
N ARG A 151 12.24 6.89 -3.03
CA ARG A 151 11.63 7.07 -4.36
C ARG A 151 11.82 5.85 -5.27
N ALA A 152 12.88 5.08 -5.05
CA ALA A 152 13.15 3.84 -5.77
C ALA A 152 13.07 2.66 -4.79
N ASN A 153 12.34 1.60 -5.14
CA ASN A 153 12.20 0.42 -4.30
C ASN A 153 12.36 -0.85 -5.15
N TYR A 154 13.24 -1.76 -4.74
CA TYR A 154 13.59 -2.96 -5.49
C TYR A 154 13.22 -4.22 -4.73
N LEU A 155 12.54 -5.13 -5.42
CA LEU A 155 12.25 -6.47 -4.90
C LEU A 155 13.43 -7.37 -5.23
N ALA A 156 13.99 -8.02 -4.22
CA ALA A 156 15.17 -8.87 -4.39
C ALA A 156 15.09 -10.09 -3.47
N SER A 157 15.88 -11.13 -3.73
CA SER A 157 15.99 -12.26 -2.79
C SER A 157 16.61 -11.78 -1.47
N PRO A 158 16.36 -12.47 -0.34
CA PRO A 158 17.04 -12.18 0.93
C PRO A 158 18.58 -12.07 0.83
N LEU A 159 19.22 -12.86 -0.04
CA LEU A 159 20.67 -12.79 -0.30
C LEU A 159 21.06 -11.45 -0.93
N LEU A 160 20.32 -11.01 -1.94
CA LEU A 160 20.57 -9.72 -2.60
C LEU A 160 20.26 -8.53 -1.70
N VAL A 161 19.29 -8.64 -0.79
CA VAL A 161 19.04 -7.61 0.23
C VAL A 161 20.30 -7.37 1.06
N ILE A 162 20.96 -8.44 1.52
CA ILE A 162 22.23 -8.33 2.26
C ILE A 162 23.34 -7.79 1.36
N ALA A 163 23.46 -8.27 0.13
CA ALA A 163 24.49 -7.80 -0.81
C ALA A 163 24.39 -6.29 -1.05
N TYR A 164 23.19 -5.77 -1.31
CA TYR A 164 22.96 -4.34 -1.51
C TYR A 164 23.09 -3.54 -0.21
N ALA A 165 22.82 -4.12 0.96
CA ALA A 165 23.12 -3.48 2.24
C ALA A 165 24.62 -3.28 2.44
N ILE A 166 25.44 -4.29 2.13
CA ILE A 166 26.90 -4.19 2.23
C ILE A 166 27.44 -3.18 1.21
N ALA A 167 26.98 -3.25 -0.04
CA ALA A 167 27.40 -2.32 -1.09
C ALA A 167 26.96 -0.86 -0.81
N GLY A 168 25.84 -0.68 -0.11
CA GLY A 168 25.28 0.63 0.24
C GLY A 168 24.72 1.43 -0.95
N ARG A 169 24.68 0.84 -2.15
CA ARG A 169 24.23 1.48 -3.39
C ARG A 169 23.65 0.47 -4.36
N MET A 170 22.70 0.90 -5.19
CA MET A 170 22.00 0.06 -6.17
C MET A 170 22.72 0.03 -7.54
N ASP A 171 23.45 1.08 -7.87
CA ASP A 171 24.19 1.27 -9.12
C ASP A 171 25.61 0.67 -9.03
N ILE A 172 25.68 -0.63 -8.70
CA ILE A 172 26.91 -1.42 -8.64
C ILE A 172 26.85 -2.57 -9.64
N ASP A 173 27.93 -2.78 -10.37
CA ASP A 173 28.15 -3.99 -11.16
C ASP A 173 28.94 -5.02 -10.33
N PHE A 174 28.24 -6.01 -9.78
CA PHE A 174 28.86 -7.04 -8.94
C PHE A 174 29.85 -7.97 -9.67
N GLU A 175 29.89 -7.97 -11.01
CA GLU A 175 30.86 -8.75 -11.77
C GLU A 175 32.22 -8.06 -11.84
N THR A 176 32.22 -6.74 -11.93
CA THR A 176 33.41 -5.92 -12.20
C THR A 176 33.86 -5.07 -11.00
N GLU A 177 32.95 -4.73 -10.09
CA GLU A 177 33.22 -3.95 -8.88
C GLU A 177 33.24 -4.84 -7.61
N PRO A 178 34.18 -4.62 -6.67
CA PRO A 178 34.14 -5.28 -5.38
C PRO A 178 32.94 -4.80 -4.55
N ILE A 179 32.33 -5.71 -3.78
CA ILE A 179 31.24 -5.35 -2.85
C ILE A 179 31.76 -4.58 -1.62
N GLY A 180 33.05 -4.70 -1.34
CA GLY A 180 33.76 -3.99 -0.28
C GLY A 180 35.20 -4.50 -0.17
N ASN A 181 35.90 -4.02 0.85
CA ASN A 181 37.27 -4.44 1.14
C ASN A 181 37.33 -5.24 2.44
N ASP A 182 38.24 -6.21 2.51
CA ASP A 182 38.52 -6.92 3.76
C ASP A 182 39.28 -6.03 4.77
N LYS A 183 39.57 -6.59 5.94
CA LYS A 183 40.30 -5.89 7.02
C LYS A 183 41.70 -5.42 6.62
N ASN A 184 42.29 -5.99 5.57
CA ASN A 184 43.62 -5.66 5.06
C ASN A 184 43.55 -4.76 3.81
N GLY A 185 42.35 -4.30 3.43
CA GLY A 185 42.12 -3.46 2.25
C GLY A 185 42.04 -4.21 0.92
N LYS A 186 41.99 -5.56 0.93
CA LYS A 186 41.88 -6.35 -0.30
C LYS A 186 40.44 -6.35 -0.83
N PRO A 187 40.23 -6.19 -2.15
CA PRO A 187 38.89 -6.22 -2.73
C PRO A 187 38.23 -7.60 -2.55
N VAL A 188 36.99 -7.60 -2.08
CA VAL A 188 36.11 -8.77 -1.98
C VAL A 188 34.99 -8.59 -2.99
N PHE A 189 34.76 -9.59 -3.84
CA PHE A 189 33.66 -9.59 -4.81
C PHE A 189 32.48 -10.41 -4.30
N LEU A 190 31.27 -10.10 -4.78
CA LEU A 190 30.07 -10.84 -4.40
C LEU A 190 30.20 -12.35 -4.64
N LYS A 191 30.82 -12.74 -5.76
CA LYS A 191 31.09 -14.15 -6.10
C LYS A 191 31.94 -14.90 -5.07
N ASN A 192 32.76 -14.19 -4.27
CA ASN A 192 33.59 -14.82 -3.25
C ASN A 192 32.78 -15.22 -2.01
N ILE A 193 31.68 -14.53 -1.73
CA ILE A 193 30.86 -14.72 -0.53
C ILE A 193 29.49 -15.33 -0.84
N TRP A 194 29.16 -15.53 -2.11
CA TRP A 194 27.89 -16.11 -2.52
C TRP A 194 27.85 -17.62 -2.20
N PRO A 195 26.87 -18.11 -1.41
CA PRO A 195 26.74 -19.53 -1.14
C PRO A 195 26.22 -20.28 -2.36
N SER A 196 26.83 -21.43 -2.64
CA SER A 196 26.37 -22.36 -3.67
C SER A 196 25.05 -23.03 -3.25
N ARG A 197 24.28 -23.52 -4.23
CA ARG A 197 23.06 -24.28 -3.95
C ARG A 197 23.32 -25.53 -3.10
N ALA A 198 24.46 -26.20 -3.30
CA ALA A 198 24.83 -27.39 -2.54
C ALA A 198 25.08 -27.07 -1.05
N GLU A 199 25.76 -25.96 -0.75
CA GLU A 199 25.96 -25.50 0.63
C GLU A 199 24.63 -25.21 1.33
N ILE A 200 23.72 -24.49 0.65
CA ILE A 200 22.39 -24.17 1.20
C ILE A 200 21.59 -25.45 1.48
N GLN A 201 21.52 -26.37 0.52
CA GLN A 201 20.76 -27.61 0.65
C GLN A 201 21.29 -28.51 1.77
N SER A 202 22.62 -28.53 1.97
CA SER A 202 23.24 -29.28 3.07
C SER A 202 22.74 -28.78 4.43
N VAL A 203 22.77 -27.46 4.64
CA VAL A 203 22.31 -26.84 5.89
C VAL A 203 20.80 -27.00 6.06
N GLU A 204 20.02 -26.82 5.00
CA GLU A 204 18.57 -26.97 5.04
C GLU A 204 18.15 -28.38 5.49
N LYS A 205 18.75 -29.43 4.91
CA LYS A 205 18.48 -30.82 5.30
C LYS A 205 18.82 -31.12 6.75
N GLN A 206 19.84 -30.46 7.30
CA GLN A 206 20.29 -30.67 8.67
C GLN A 206 19.45 -29.90 9.71
N THR A 207 18.93 -28.73 9.32
CA THR A 207 18.39 -27.74 10.27
C THR A 207 16.90 -27.47 10.11
N VAL A 208 16.23 -27.96 9.07
CA VAL A 208 14.78 -27.80 8.89
C VAL A 208 14.09 -29.14 9.09
N ILE A 209 13.69 -29.43 10.33
CA ILE A 209 13.11 -30.72 10.72
C ILE A 209 11.67 -30.59 11.25
N PRO A 210 10.80 -31.62 11.10
CA PRO A 210 9.40 -31.56 11.51
C PRO A 210 9.16 -31.18 12.98
N ALA A 211 10.06 -31.60 13.88
CA ALA A 211 9.96 -31.31 15.31
C ALA A 211 9.90 -29.79 15.61
N MET A 212 10.58 -28.96 14.80
CA MET A 212 10.56 -27.50 14.96
C MET A 212 9.17 -26.92 14.67
N PHE A 213 8.47 -27.46 13.68
CA PHE A 213 7.12 -27.04 13.35
C PHE A 213 6.16 -27.44 14.47
N GLN A 214 6.27 -28.68 14.98
CA GLN A 214 5.43 -29.16 16.08
C GLN A 214 5.57 -28.27 17.32
N ASP A 215 6.80 -27.91 17.71
CA ASP A 215 7.04 -27.07 18.89
C ASP A 215 6.49 -25.64 18.74
N VAL A 216 6.69 -25.01 17.58
CA VAL A 216 6.21 -23.64 17.34
C VAL A 216 4.68 -23.60 17.25
N TYR A 217 4.06 -24.55 16.56
CA TYR A 217 2.60 -24.55 16.37
C TYR A 217 1.82 -25.06 17.58
N ALA A 218 2.41 -25.91 18.44
CA ALA A 218 1.77 -26.35 19.68
C ALA A 218 1.44 -25.20 20.65
N ARG A 219 2.07 -24.04 20.48
CA ARG A 219 1.92 -22.88 21.37
C ARG A 219 1.33 -21.64 20.70
N ILE A 220 0.85 -21.77 19.45
CA ILE A 220 0.44 -20.60 18.65
C ILE A 220 -0.79 -19.87 19.23
N GLU A 221 -1.73 -20.62 19.82
CA GLU A 221 -2.96 -20.06 20.40
C GLU A 221 -2.72 -19.38 21.77
N ASN A 222 -1.66 -19.79 22.48
CA ASN A 222 -1.33 -19.20 23.77
C ASN A 222 -0.95 -17.72 23.63
N GLY A 223 -0.40 -17.31 22.48
CA GLY A 223 0.06 -15.94 22.26
C GLY A 223 1.13 -15.52 23.29
N SER A 224 1.24 -14.21 23.52
CA SER A 224 2.12 -13.66 24.56
C SER A 224 1.37 -13.50 25.89
N ASN A 225 2.11 -13.28 26.99
CA ASN A 225 1.49 -12.92 28.27
C ASN A 225 0.58 -11.68 28.14
N ALA A 226 0.97 -10.70 27.32
CA ALA A 226 0.16 -9.52 27.05
C ALA A 226 -1.17 -9.87 26.35
N TRP A 227 -1.18 -10.87 25.45
CA TRP A 227 -2.38 -11.38 24.81
C TRP A 227 -3.31 -12.07 25.81
N GLN A 228 -2.77 -12.95 26.65
CA GLN A 228 -3.55 -13.68 27.66
C GLN A 228 -4.16 -12.77 28.73
N CYS A 229 -3.52 -11.63 29.01
CA CYS A 229 -4.02 -10.62 29.95
C CYS A 229 -5.12 -9.72 29.39
N LEU A 230 -5.48 -9.82 28.10
CA LEU A 230 -6.56 -9.02 27.53
C LEU A 230 -7.91 -9.48 28.10
N GLN A 231 -8.66 -8.53 28.67
CA GLN A 231 -10.02 -8.77 29.11
C GLN A 231 -10.98 -8.48 27.96
N ALA A 232 -11.90 -9.42 27.69
CA ALA A 232 -12.97 -9.27 26.72
C ALA A 232 -14.32 -9.19 27.45
N PRO A 233 -15.27 -8.35 26.99
CA PRO A 233 -16.60 -8.29 27.58
C PRO A 233 -17.41 -9.56 27.29
N ASP A 234 -18.29 -9.94 28.22
CA ASP A 234 -19.24 -11.03 28.03
C ASP A 234 -20.45 -10.54 27.21
N GLY A 235 -20.59 -11.01 25.97
CA GLY A 235 -21.74 -10.66 25.13
C GLY A 235 -21.56 -10.97 23.65
N GLN A 236 -22.67 -11.18 22.94
CA GLN A 236 -22.68 -11.40 21.49
C GLN A 236 -22.75 -10.09 20.68
N LEU A 237 -23.30 -9.03 21.28
CA LEU A 237 -23.39 -7.71 20.66
C LEU A 237 -22.20 -6.84 21.10
N TYR A 238 -21.54 -6.22 20.14
CA TYR A 238 -20.36 -5.40 20.41
C TYR A 238 -20.73 -4.10 21.15
N PRO A 239 -20.16 -3.83 22.34
CA PRO A 239 -20.46 -2.63 23.11
C PRO A 239 -19.69 -1.43 22.53
N TRP A 240 -20.29 -0.76 21.55
CA TRP A 240 -19.66 0.40 20.89
C TRP A 240 -19.32 1.51 21.88
N ASP A 241 -18.04 1.89 21.93
CA ASP A 241 -17.57 3.04 22.70
C ASP A 241 -17.44 4.27 21.79
N VAL A 242 -18.23 5.30 22.06
CA VAL A 242 -18.23 6.58 21.32
C VAL A 242 -16.95 7.41 21.51
N SER A 243 -16.17 7.11 22.55
CA SER A 243 -14.88 7.74 22.81
C SER A 243 -13.77 7.15 21.92
N SER A 244 -13.93 5.88 21.51
CA SER A 244 -12.94 5.14 20.75
C SER A 244 -12.58 5.82 19.43
N THR A 245 -11.28 5.94 19.19
CA THR A 245 -10.74 6.40 17.90
C THR A 245 -10.31 5.24 17.00
N TYR A 246 -10.52 4.00 17.42
CA TYR A 246 -10.11 2.79 16.71
C TYR A 246 -11.27 1.97 16.15
N ILE A 247 -12.33 1.79 16.96
CA ILE A 247 -13.48 0.95 16.61
C ILE A 247 -14.73 1.82 16.73
N LYS A 248 -15.45 2.00 15.63
CA LYS A 248 -16.66 2.83 15.53
C LYS A 248 -17.75 2.06 14.79
N ASN A 249 -19.00 2.24 15.19
CA ASN A 249 -20.15 1.69 14.48
C ASN A 249 -20.27 2.35 13.08
N PRO A 250 -20.13 1.60 11.98
CA PRO A 250 -20.12 2.19 10.65
C PRO A 250 -21.53 2.51 10.14
N PRO A 251 -21.70 3.55 9.31
CA PRO A 251 -23.01 4.02 8.86
C PRO A 251 -23.61 3.21 7.69
N PHE A 252 -23.01 2.07 7.30
CA PHE A 252 -23.36 1.34 6.06
C PHE A 252 -24.82 0.85 6.01
N PHE A 253 -25.47 0.72 7.17
CA PHE A 253 -26.84 0.23 7.29
C PHE A 253 -27.83 1.31 7.74
N ASN A 254 -27.40 2.57 7.84
CA ASN A 254 -28.28 3.67 8.26
C ASN A 254 -29.43 3.85 7.28
N GLY A 255 -30.66 3.86 7.78
CA GLY A 255 -31.87 3.98 6.96
C GLY A 255 -32.21 2.75 6.12
N MET A 256 -31.53 1.61 6.34
CA MET A 256 -31.80 0.38 5.58
C MET A 256 -33.18 -0.20 5.91
N THR A 257 -33.94 -0.52 4.87
CA THR A 257 -35.27 -1.15 4.96
C THR A 257 -35.25 -2.62 4.50
N LYS A 258 -36.26 -3.40 4.93
CA LYS A 258 -36.51 -4.75 4.39
C LYS A 258 -36.81 -4.72 2.89
N THR A 259 -37.63 -3.77 2.43
CA THR A 259 -37.92 -3.56 1.00
C THR A 259 -36.65 -3.18 0.23
N LEU A 260 -36.49 -3.72 -0.97
CA LEU A 260 -35.34 -3.45 -1.83
C LEU A 260 -35.40 -2.05 -2.44
N PRO A 261 -34.28 -1.32 -2.49
CA PRO A 261 -34.19 -0.05 -3.21
C PRO A 261 -34.27 -0.24 -4.74
N GLY A 262 -34.02 -1.44 -5.25
CA GLY A 262 -33.98 -1.70 -6.69
C GLY A 262 -32.72 -1.17 -7.37
N VAL A 263 -32.68 -1.21 -8.70
CA VAL A 263 -31.57 -0.63 -9.48
C VAL A 263 -31.80 0.86 -9.60
N GLN A 264 -30.78 1.69 -9.37
CA GLN A 264 -30.93 3.14 -9.37
C GLN A 264 -30.00 3.76 -10.41
N SER A 265 -30.57 4.55 -11.33
CA SER A 265 -29.81 5.43 -12.23
C SER A 265 -29.11 6.53 -11.45
N VAL A 266 -28.05 7.11 -12.02
CA VAL A 266 -27.37 8.28 -11.45
C VAL A 266 -27.69 9.48 -12.31
N LYS A 267 -28.14 10.58 -11.69
CA LYS A 267 -28.52 11.82 -12.38
C LYS A 267 -27.78 13.02 -11.81
N GLY A 268 -27.35 13.93 -12.66
CA GLY A 268 -26.71 15.18 -12.23
C GLY A 268 -25.35 14.97 -11.55
N ALA A 269 -24.62 13.91 -11.86
CA ALA A 269 -23.41 13.55 -11.14
C ALA A 269 -22.22 14.42 -11.53
N HIS A 270 -21.38 14.77 -10.56
CA HIS A 270 -20.13 15.52 -10.78
C HIS A 270 -18.93 14.59 -10.62
N VAL A 271 -17.84 14.87 -11.35
CA VAL A 271 -16.60 14.11 -11.21
C VAL A 271 -15.85 14.58 -9.97
N LEU A 272 -15.70 13.71 -8.97
CA LEU A 272 -14.86 14.00 -7.81
C LEU A 272 -13.37 13.89 -8.19
N LEU A 273 -13.03 12.92 -9.03
CA LEU A 273 -11.66 12.56 -9.38
C LEU A 273 -11.57 12.19 -10.85
N PHE A 274 -10.59 12.76 -11.55
CA PHE A 274 -10.23 12.37 -12.91
C PHE A 274 -8.79 11.86 -12.89
N LEU A 275 -8.62 10.54 -12.93
CA LEU A 275 -7.34 9.88 -12.71
C LEU A 275 -6.80 9.26 -14.01
N GLY A 276 -5.50 8.98 -14.01
CA GLY A 276 -4.82 8.26 -15.10
C GLY A 276 -4.84 6.74 -14.92
N ASP A 277 -3.84 6.09 -15.51
CA ASP A 277 -3.65 4.64 -15.47
C ASP A 277 -3.05 4.14 -14.15
N SER A 278 -3.23 2.84 -13.89
CA SER A 278 -2.59 2.07 -12.84
C SER A 278 -2.75 2.66 -11.43
N VAL A 279 -3.90 3.28 -11.17
CA VAL A 279 -4.26 3.78 -9.83
C VAL A 279 -4.45 2.60 -8.89
N THR A 280 -3.43 2.32 -8.09
CA THR A 280 -3.45 1.23 -7.09
C THR A 280 -4.42 1.48 -5.94
N THR A 281 -4.79 0.43 -5.23
CA THR A 281 -5.55 0.52 -3.96
C THR A 281 -4.82 1.27 -2.84
N ASP A 282 -3.50 1.45 -2.92
CA ASP A 282 -2.76 2.33 -1.98
C ASP A 282 -2.95 3.82 -2.31
N HIS A 283 -3.27 4.18 -3.55
CA HIS A 283 -3.72 5.54 -3.89
C HIS A 283 -5.14 5.78 -3.36
N ILE A 284 -6.03 4.79 -3.52
CA ILE A 284 -7.45 4.88 -3.13
C ILE A 284 -7.61 4.84 -1.61
N SER A 285 -6.91 3.93 -0.93
CA SER A 285 -7.01 3.72 0.52
C SER A 285 -5.61 3.40 1.10
N PRO A 286 -4.76 4.40 1.37
CA PRO A 286 -3.42 4.22 1.95
C PRO A 286 -3.42 3.36 3.24
N ALA A 287 -2.31 2.66 3.49
CA ALA A 287 -2.10 1.86 4.72
C ALA A 287 -1.21 2.54 5.74
N GLY A 288 -0.21 3.29 5.27
CA GLY A 288 0.89 3.77 6.07
C GLY A 288 0.54 4.97 6.94
N SER A 289 1.55 5.79 7.19
CA SER A 289 1.47 6.96 8.05
C SER A 289 0.40 7.97 7.61
N ILE A 290 -0.22 8.62 8.60
CA ILE A 290 -1.18 9.69 8.40
C ILE A 290 -0.42 11.02 8.32
N ALA A 291 -0.49 11.71 7.17
CA ALA A 291 0.19 12.98 6.97
C ALA A 291 -0.41 14.08 7.88
N ARG A 292 0.45 14.89 8.51
CA ARG A 292 0.04 15.90 9.51
C ARG A 292 -0.94 16.96 8.96
N ASN A 293 -0.88 17.24 7.67
CA ASN A 293 -1.72 18.22 6.98
C ASN A 293 -2.99 17.62 6.34
N SER A 294 -3.32 16.36 6.60
CA SER A 294 -4.49 15.67 6.03
C SER A 294 -5.79 15.91 6.82
N SER A 295 -6.95 15.70 6.17
CA SER A 295 -8.27 15.69 6.85
C SER A 295 -8.32 14.70 8.02
N ALA A 296 -7.67 13.53 7.90
CA ALA A 296 -7.62 12.52 8.96
C ALA A 296 -6.82 12.99 10.18
N ALA A 297 -5.69 13.68 9.95
CA ALA A 297 -4.91 14.29 11.03
C ALA A 297 -5.71 15.40 11.75
N ARG A 298 -6.45 16.24 11.01
CA ARG A 298 -7.33 17.26 11.60
C ARG A 298 -8.42 16.64 12.49
N TYR A 299 -9.01 15.52 12.07
CA TYR A 299 -9.98 14.78 12.89
C TYR A 299 -9.35 14.13 14.13
N LEU A 300 -8.18 13.52 14.00
CA LEU A 300 -7.47 12.94 15.15
C LEU A 300 -7.07 14.02 16.16
N ALA A 301 -6.61 15.18 15.67
CA ALA A 301 -6.29 16.32 16.51
C ALA A 301 -7.52 16.89 17.24
N SER A 302 -8.69 16.97 16.58
CA SER A 302 -9.94 17.39 17.25
C SER A 302 -10.42 16.39 18.31
N ARG A 303 -9.87 15.17 18.31
CA ARG A 303 -10.04 14.14 19.34
C ARG A 303 -8.86 14.08 20.32
N ASN A 304 -8.04 15.14 20.39
CA ASN A 304 -6.88 15.28 21.26
C ASN A 304 -5.78 14.22 21.07
N ILE A 305 -5.70 13.61 19.89
CA ILE A 305 -4.62 12.67 19.56
C ILE A 305 -3.46 13.46 18.96
N VAL A 306 -2.25 13.25 19.47
CA VAL A 306 -1.04 13.90 18.97
C VAL A 306 -0.42 13.10 17.80
N PRO A 307 0.38 13.72 16.91
CA PRO A 307 0.90 13.04 15.71
C PRO A 307 1.64 11.72 15.94
N LYS A 308 2.38 11.59 17.05
CA LYS A 308 3.06 10.34 17.42
C LYS A 308 2.09 9.17 17.66
N ASP A 309 0.85 9.48 18.05
CA ASP A 309 -0.19 8.51 18.41
C ASP A 309 -1.25 8.36 17.30
N PHE A 310 -1.06 9.02 16.14
CA PHE A 310 -1.93 8.82 14.98
C PHE A 310 -1.94 7.36 14.52
N ASN A 311 -0.81 6.66 14.69
CA ASN A 311 -0.59 5.32 14.16
C ASN A 311 -0.72 5.34 12.61
N SER A 312 -1.12 4.24 11.99
CA SER A 312 -1.26 4.12 10.54
C SER A 312 -2.72 4.07 10.10
N TYR A 313 -3.03 4.42 8.85
CA TYR A 313 -4.37 4.19 8.28
C TYR A 313 -4.79 2.73 8.37
N GLY A 314 -3.85 1.79 8.22
CA GLY A 314 -4.10 0.36 8.40
C GLY A 314 -4.65 0.00 9.79
N SER A 315 -4.14 0.64 10.83
CA SER A 315 -4.60 0.44 12.21
C SER A 315 -5.98 1.06 12.50
N ARG A 316 -6.38 2.06 11.70
CA ARG A 316 -7.64 2.82 11.88
C ARG A 316 -8.81 2.26 11.09
N ARG A 317 -8.68 1.08 10.49
CA ARG A 317 -9.71 0.44 9.64
C ARG A 317 -11.03 0.12 10.35
N GLY A 318 -11.04 0.06 11.68
CA GLY A 318 -12.27 -0.07 12.47
C GLY A 318 -13.04 1.23 12.63
N ASN A 319 -12.52 2.37 12.15
CA ASN A 319 -13.13 3.68 12.29
C ASN A 319 -13.37 4.34 10.92
N ASP A 320 -14.64 4.40 10.52
CA ASP A 320 -15.04 4.94 9.23
C ASP A 320 -14.81 6.45 9.08
N ASP A 321 -14.83 7.22 10.16
CA ASP A 321 -14.54 8.66 10.11
C ASP A 321 -13.11 8.92 9.62
N ILE A 322 -12.16 8.13 10.09
CA ILE A 322 -10.75 8.25 9.72
C ILE A 322 -10.52 7.68 8.33
N MET A 323 -11.12 6.53 8.03
CA MET A 323 -10.90 5.87 6.75
C MET A 323 -11.55 6.61 5.57
N ALA A 324 -12.72 7.22 5.75
CA ALA A 324 -13.31 8.11 4.75
C ALA A 324 -12.38 9.31 4.49
N ARG A 325 -11.84 9.94 5.54
CA ARG A 325 -10.85 11.03 5.45
C ARG A 325 -9.52 10.60 4.83
N GLY A 326 -9.16 9.33 4.98
CA GLY A 326 -7.98 8.71 4.36
C GLY A 326 -8.21 8.28 2.91
N THR A 327 -9.43 8.32 2.40
CA THR A 327 -9.75 7.88 1.04
C THR A 327 -9.22 8.89 0.03
N PHE A 328 -8.44 8.42 -0.94
CA PHE A 328 -7.67 9.24 -1.88
C PHE A 328 -6.70 10.22 -1.20
N ALA A 329 -6.29 9.93 0.04
CA ALA A 329 -5.36 10.76 0.81
C ALA A 329 -3.87 10.47 0.54
N ASN A 330 -3.57 9.70 -0.50
CA ASN A 330 -2.19 9.39 -0.86
C ASN A 330 -1.49 10.63 -1.44
N ILE A 331 -0.33 10.97 -0.89
CA ILE A 331 0.46 12.14 -1.30
C ILE A 331 0.98 12.07 -2.75
N ARG A 332 0.95 10.89 -3.38
CA ARG A 332 1.35 10.64 -4.76
C ARG A 332 0.18 10.53 -5.74
N LEU A 333 -1.05 10.82 -5.30
CA LEU A 333 -2.21 10.82 -6.18
C LEU A 333 -2.04 11.87 -7.29
N VAL A 334 -2.23 11.45 -8.55
CA VAL A 334 -2.21 12.34 -9.71
C VAL A 334 -3.64 12.47 -10.23
N ASN A 335 -4.26 13.60 -9.92
CA ASN A 335 -5.61 13.94 -10.36
C ASN A 335 -5.55 15.01 -11.45
N LYS A 336 -6.05 14.69 -12.65
CA LYS A 336 -6.05 15.55 -13.85
C LYS A 336 -6.87 16.83 -13.67
N LEU A 337 -7.72 16.92 -12.64
CA LEU A 337 -8.46 18.14 -12.29
C LEU A 337 -7.59 19.21 -11.61
N VAL A 338 -6.39 18.86 -11.14
CA VAL A 338 -5.48 19.78 -10.43
C VAL A 338 -4.07 19.69 -10.99
N LYS A 339 -3.30 20.78 -10.88
CA LYS A 339 -1.97 20.86 -11.49
C LYS A 339 -0.91 20.02 -10.76
N ASN A 340 -0.99 19.96 -9.43
CA ASN A 340 0.06 19.37 -8.59
C ASN A 340 -0.34 17.99 -8.10
N THR A 341 0.61 17.07 -8.06
CA THR A 341 0.46 15.76 -7.40
C THR A 341 0.13 15.94 -5.93
N GLY A 342 -0.83 15.18 -5.44
CA GLY A 342 -1.26 15.21 -4.04
C GLY A 342 -2.72 14.78 -3.86
N PRO A 343 -3.17 14.66 -2.60
CA PRO A 343 -4.50 14.17 -2.26
C PRO A 343 -5.56 15.25 -2.40
N LYS A 344 -5.61 15.90 -3.57
CA LYS A 344 -6.39 17.11 -3.82
C LYS A 344 -7.33 16.94 -5.01
N THR A 345 -8.42 17.69 -4.99
CA THR A 345 -9.33 17.83 -6.13
C THR A 345 -9.95 19.23 -6.19
N LEU A 346 -10.70 19.51 -7.25
CA LEU A 346 -11.44 20.74 -7.44
C LEU A 346 -12.91 20.53 -7.09
N HIS A 347 -13.48 21.47 -6.34
CA HIS A 347 -14.94 21.60 -6.30
C HIS A 347 -15.42 22.34 -7.56
N ILE A 348 -15.90 21.58 -8.56
CA ILE A 348 -16.23 22.09 -9.90
C ILE A 348 -17.25 23.23 -9.85
N PRO A 349 -18.35 23.16 -9.08
CA PRO A 349 -19.36 24.23 -9.06
C PRO A 349 -18.86 25.60 -8.59
N SER A 350 -17.90 25.64 -7.65
CA SER A 350 -17.32 26.91 -7.17
C SER A 350 -16.10 27.36 -7.97
N GLY A 351 -15.53 26.49 -8.80
CA GLY A 351 -14.50 26.81 -9.80
C GLY A 351 -13.14 27.31 -9.26
N GLN A 352 -12.96 27.47 -7.95
CA GLN A 352 -11.79 28.14 -7.37
C GLN A 352 -11.16 27.46 -6.16
N GLU A 353 -11.77 26.43 -5.57
CA GLU A 353 -11.25 25.82 -4.34
C GLU A 353 -10.63 24.45 -4.57
N VAL A 354 -9.29 24.40 -4.50
CA VAL A 354 -8.53 23.14 -4.46
C VAL A 354 -8.51 22.64 -3.02
N LEU A 355 -9.18 21.51 -2.80
CA LEU A 355 -9.46 20.95 -1.48
C LEU A 355 -8.85 19.57 -1.31
N ASP A 356 -8.70 19.13 -0.05
CA ASP A 356 -8.53 17.69 0.22
C ASP A 356 -9.73 16.94 -0.35
N VAL A 357 -9.50 15.75 -0.94
CA VAL A 357 -10.57 15.00 -1.62
C VAL A 357 -11.78 14.76 -0.72
N PHE A 358 -11.54 14.40 0.56
CA PHE A 358 -12.62 14.23 1.54
C PHE A 358 -13.40 15.54 1.75
N ASP A 359 -12.73 16.67 1.89
CA ASP A 359 -13.37 17.95 2.17
C ASP A 359 -14.26 18.38 0.98
N ALA A 360 -13.79 18.21 -0.26
CA ALA A 360 -14.59 18.44 -1.46
C ALA A 360 -15.84 17.54 -1.49
N ALA A 361 -15.68 16.24 -1.18
CA ALA A 361 -16.79 15.30 -1.12
C ALA A 361 -17.84 15.70 -0.07
N GLN A 362 -17.43 16.28 1.05
CA GLN A 362 -18.36 16.79 2.07
C GLN A 362 -19.16 18.01 1.57
N ILE A 363 -18.55 18.89 0.78
CA ILE A 363 -19.28 20.03 0.16
C ILE A 363 -20.34 19.50 -0.80
N TYR A 364 -19.96 18.61 -1.72
CA TYR A 364 -20.91 17.98 -2.65
C TYR A 364 -22.05 17.24 -1.93
N ALA A 365 -21.75 16.55 -0.82
CA ALA A 365 -22.76 15.87 -0.01
C ALA A 365 -23.77 16.86 0.61
N LYS A 366 -23.30 18.01 1.12
CA LYS A 366 -24.19 19.08 1.63
C LYS A 366 -25.07 19.69 0.55
N GLU A 367 -24.55 19.77 -0.68
CA GLU A 367 -25.29 20.26 -1.84
C GLU A 367 -26.22 19.21 -2.46
N GLY A 368 -26.22 17.96 -1.95
CA GLY A 368 -27.05 16.87 -2.49
C GLY A 368 -26.64 16.43 -3.90
N ARG A 369 -25.39 16.67 -4.30
CA ARG A 369 -24.90 16.35 -5.65
C ARG A 369 -24.26 14.96 -5.69
N PRO A 370 -24.72 14.04 -6.56
CA PRO A 370 -24.07 12.73 -6.73
C PRO A 370 -22.66 12.86 -7.29
N LEU A 371 -21.79 11.91 -6.95
CA LEU A 371 -20.40 11.92 -7.39
C LEU A 371 -20.04 10.68 -8.22
N ILE A 372 -19.12 10.85 -9.16
CA ILE A 372 -18.48 9.77 -9.90
C ILE A 372 -16.96 9.96 -9.94
N ALA A 373 -16.23 8.95 -10.42
CA ALA A 373 -14.81 9.07 -10.78
C ALA A 373 -14.59 8.61 -12.22
N ILE A 374 -13.69 9.28 -12.94
CA ILE A 374 -13.20 8.86 -14.26
C ILE A 374 -11.75 8.40 -14.10
N VAL A 375 -11.42 7.21 -14.61
CA VAL A 375 -10.10 6.59 -14.40
C VAL A 375 -9.59 5.96 -15.69
N GLY A 376 -8.27 5.86 -15.85
CA GLY A 376 -7.65 5.12 -16.95
C GLY A 376 -7.69 3.61 -16.74
N LYS A 377 -6.61 2.94 -17.16
CA LYS A 377 -6.43 1.48 -17.13
C LYS A 377 -6.04 0.97 -15.74
N ASP A 378 -6.26 -0.32 -15.51
CA ASP A 378 -5.82 -1.10 -14.35
C ASP A 378 -6.24 -0.48 -13.00
N TYR A 379 -7.46 0.06 -12.96
CA TYR A 379 -7.98 0.73 -11.78
C TYR A 379 -8.14 -0.25 -10.61
N GLY A 380 -7.52 0.08 -9.48
CA GLY A 380 -7.58 -0.71 -8.26
C GLY A 380 -6.58 -1.85 -8.18
N SER A 381 -5.44 -1.74 -8.86
CA SER A 381 -4.36 -2.72 -8.76
C SER A 381 -3.78 -2.84 -7.35
N GLY A 382 -3.19 -4.00 -7.04
CA GLY A 382 -2.50 -4.24 -5.78
C GLY A 382 -3.35 -4.94 -4.71
N SER A 383 -3.55 -4.28 -3.56
CA SER A 383 -4.10 -4.91 -2.36
C SER A 383 -5.60 -5.21 -2.44
N SER A 384 -6.05 -6.30 -1.82
CA SER A 384 -7.45 -6.72 -1.78
C SER A 384 -8.36 -5.90 -0.82
N ARG A 385 -7.94 -4.70 -0.42
CA ARG A 385 -8.57 -3.96 0.69
C ARG A 385 -9.94 -3.43 0.27
N ASP A 386 -10.98 -3.87 0.95
CA ASP A 386 -12.36 -3.41 0.73
C ASP A 386 -12.58 -1.93 1.09
N TRP A 387 -11.74 -1.35 1.95
CA TRP A 387 -11.70 0.10 2.20
C TRP A 387 -11.45 0.93 0.94
N ALA A 388 -10.84 0.37 -0.11
CA ALA A 388 -10.78 1.02 -1.41
C ALA A 388 -12.14 1.10 -2.13
N ALA A 389 -13.19 0.45 -1.64
CA ALA A 389 -14.58 0.61 -2.09
C ALA A 389 -15.47 1.26 -1.02
N LYS A 390 -15.32 0.90 0.26
CA LYS A 390 -16.04 1.54 1.39
C LYS A 390 -15.72 3.02 1.49
N GLY A 391 -14.45 3.39 1.27
CA GLY A 391 -14.01 4.78 1.24
C GLY A 391 -14.76 5.61 0.19
N PRO A 392 -14.64 5.28 -1.11
CA PRO A 392 -15.40 5.94 -2.17
C PRO A 392 -16.91 5.98 -1.92
N PHE A 393 -17.48 4.90 -1.38
CA PHE A 393 -18.90 4.85 -1.00
C PHE A 393 -19.23 5.93 0.04
N LEU A 394 -18.42 6.08 1.11
CA LEU A 394 -18.61 7.11 2.14
C LEU A 394 -18.31 8.53 1.65
N LEU A 395 -17.51 8.67 0.58
CA LEU A 395 -17.35 9.95 -0.13
C LEU A 395 -18.55 10.28 -1.03
N GLY A 396 -19.52 9.37 -1.18
CA GLY A 396 -20.71 9.59 -2.00
C GLY A 396 -20.53 9.22 -3.48
N ILE A 397 -19.42 8.57 -3.86
CA ILE A 397 -19.22 8.08 -5.24
C ILE A 397 -20.27 7.01 -5.55
N LYS A 398 -21.07 7.23 -6.58
CA LYS A 398 -22.13 6.33 -7.05
C LYS A 398 -21.67 5.42 -8.19
N ALA A 399 -20.78 5.92 -9.04
CA ALA A 399 -20.24 5.17 -10.16
C ALA A 399 -18.76 5.50 -10.41
N VAL A 400 -18.06 4.57 -11.03
CA VAL A 400 -16.72 4.80 -11.60
C VAL A 400 -16.77 4.47 -13.07
N ILE A 401 -16.16 5.30 -13.92
CA ILE A 401 -16.01 5.05 -15.36
C ILE A 401 -14.51 4.86 -15.62
N ALA A 402 -14.08 3.64 -15.93
CA ALA A 402 -12.67 3.31 -16.13
C ALA A 402 -12.40 2.69 -17.50
N GLU A 403 -11.16 2.72 -17.98
CA GLU A 403 -10.79 1.94 -19.18
C GLU A 403 -10.69 0.45 -18.88
N SER A 404 -10.17 0.09 -17.70
CA SER A 404 -10.17 -1.29 -17.21
C SER A 404 -10.08 -1.34 -15.67
N TYR A 405 -10.49 -2.47 -15.11
CA TYR A 405 -10.49 -2.72 -13.66
C TYR A 405 -9.67 -3.94 -13.31
N GLU A 406 -9.03 -3.88 -12.15
CA GLU A 406 -8.48 -5.05 -11.49
C GLU A 406 -9.56 -5.87 -10.79
N ARG A 407 -9.47 -7.20 -10.90
CA ARG A 407 -10.56 -8.15 -10.61
C ARG A 407 -11.15 -7.98 -9.21
N ILE A 408 -10.27 -7.91 -8.20
CA ILE A 408 -10.69 -7.83 -6.79
C ILE A 408 -11.33 -6.46 -6.51
N HIS A 409 -10.76 -5.38 -7.06
CA HIS A 409 -11.28 -4.05 -6.82
C HIS A 409 -12.67 -3.86 -7.44
N ARG A 410 -12.88 -4.30 -8.69
CA ARG A 410 -14.21 -4.32 -9.32
C ARG A 410 -15.25 -5.00 -8.43
N SER A 411 -14.91 -6.18 -7.92
CA SER A 411 -15.79 -6.97 -7.05
C SER A 411 -16.12 -6.22 -5.75
N ASN A 412 -15.14 -5.53 -5.15
CA ASN A 412 -15.36 -4.71 -3.97
C ASN A 412 -16.27 -3.51 -4.24
N LEU A 413 -16.16 -2.84 -5.40
CA LEU A 413 -17.05 -1.75 -5.80
C LEU A 413 -18.51 -2.23 -5.88
N VAL A 414 -18.75 -3.34 -6.59
CA VAL A 414 -20.08 -3.98 -6.66
C VAL A 414 -20.58 -4.37 -5.28
N GLY A 415 -19.72 -4.95 -4.43
CA GLY A 415 -20.06 -5.33 -3.06
C GLY A 415 -20.51 -4.14 -2.19
N MET A 416 -20.04 -2.94 -2.48
CA MET A 416 -20.47 -1.69 -1.82
C MET A 416 -21.61 -0.97 -2.56
N GLY A 417 -22.14 -1.55 -3.64
CA GLY A 417 -23.21 -0.97 -4.44
C GLY A 417 -22.77 0.14 -5.40
N ILE A 418 -21.46 0.42 -5.51
CA ILE A 418 -20.91 1.36 -6.49
C ILE A 418 -20.98 0.72 -7.88
N ILE A 419 -21.39 1.48 -8.88
CA ILE A 419 -21.55 1.02 -10.26
C ILE A 419 -20.20 1.09 -11.00
N PRO A 420 -19.58 -0.03 -11.37
CA PRO A 420 -18.41 0.00 -12.24
C PRO A 420 -18.86 0.07 -13.71
N LEU A 421 -18.47 1.13 -14.39
CA LEU A 421 -18.63 1.31 -15.83
C LEU A 421 -17.27 1.22 -16.50
N GLN A 422 -17.24 0.62 -17.68
CA GLN A 422 -16.04 0.55 -18.50
C GLN A 422 -16.27 1.21 -19.86
N PHE A 423 -15.32 2.01 -20.32
CA PHE A 423 -15.33 2.48 -21.70
C PHE A 423 -15.30 1.29 -22.68
N ARG A 424 -15.82 1.49 -23.90
CA ARG A 424 -15.69 0.49 -24.96
C ARG A 424 -14.23 0.33 -25.36
N SER A 425 -13.92 -0.82 -25.98
CA SER A 425 -12.59 -1.04 -26.53
C SER A 425 -12.24 0.06 -27.52
N GLY A 426 -11.11 0.75 -27.29
CA GLY A 426 -10.65 1.86 -28.12
C GLY A 426 -11.24 3.24 -27.76
N GLU A 427 -12.17 3.31 -26.80
CA GLU A 427 -12.67 4.57 -26.25
C GLU A 427 -12.05 4.84 -24.87
N ASN A 428 -11.81 6.11 -24.58
CA ASN A 428 -11.46 6.60 -23.26
C ASN A 428 -11.89 8.07 -23.08
N ALA A 429 -11.54 8.66 -21.94
CA ALA A 429 -11.86 10.04 -21.66
C ALA A 429 -11.26 11.02 -22.69
N GLU A 430 -10.03 10.78 -23.18
CA GLU A 430 -9.42 11.65 -24.19
C GLU A 430 -10.10 11.54 -25.55
N THR A 431 -10.38 10.33 -26.05
CA THR A 431 -11.03 10.14 -27.36
C THR A 431 -12.45 10.70 -27.38
N LEU A 432 -13.14 10.64 -26.24
CA LEU A 432 -14.47 11.21 -26.05
C LEU A 432 -14.44 12.70 -25.66
N LYS A 433 -13.25 13.30 -25.54
CA LYS A 433 -13.03 14.70 -25.14
C LYS A 433 -13.67 15.08 -23.80
N LEU A 434 -13.74 14.13 -22.87
CA LEU A 434 -14.22 14.35 -21.52
C LEU A 434 -13.15 15.08 -20.70
N THR A 435 -13.54 16.19 -20.09
CA THR A 435 -12.67 17.05 -19.27
C THR A 435 -12.84 16.80 -17.78
N GLY A 436 -13.88 16.07 -17.39
CA GLY A 436 -14.29 15.88 -16.01
C GLY A 436 -15.08 17.05 -15.41
N HIS A 437 -15.26 18.15 -16.14
CA HIS A 437 -16.04 19.30 -15.69
C HIS A 437 -17.53 19.19 -16.06
N GLU A 438 -17.89 18.16 -16.84
CA GLU A 438 -19.26 17.90 -17.24
C GLU A 438 -20.09 17.37 -16.08
N ILE A 439 -21.40 17.46 -16.23
CA ILE A 439 -22.40 16.79 -15.38
C ILE A 439 -22.87 15.53 -16.09
N TYR A 440 -22.89 14.41 -15.38
CA TYR A 440 -23.10 13.07 -15.94
C TYR A 440 -24.44 12.46 -15.50
N ASP A 441 -25.16 11.94 -16.48
CA ASP A 441 -26.35 11.11 -16.29
C ASP A 441 -26.05 9.69 -16.78
N ILE A 442 -26.32 8.70 -15.92
CA ILE A 442 -26.11 7.28 -16.16
C ILE A 442 -27.48 6.58 -16.04
N ASP A 443 -28.05 6.20 -17.18
CA ASP A 443 -29.36 5.55 -17.25
C ASP A 443 -29.21 4.02 -17.15
N ILE A 444 -29.62 3.43 -16.01
CA ILE A 444 -29.54 1.99 -15.77
C ILE A 444 -30.95 1.36 -15.83
N PRO A 445 -31.22 0.43 -16.75
CA PRO A 445 -32.48 -0.29 -16.80
C PRO A 445 -32.72 -1.16 -15.56
N GLN A 446 -33.97 -1.26 -15.09
CA GLN A 446 -34.34 -2.10 -13.94
C GLN A 446 -34.07 -3.60 -14.17
N ASN A 447 -34.18 -4.04 -15.42
CA ASN A 447 -33.93 -5.40 -15.89
C ASN A 447 -32.57 -5.52 -16.59
N CYS A 448 -31.57 -4.76 -16.14
CA CYS A 448 -30.23 -4.83 -16.71
C CYS A 448 -29.67 -6.26 -16.65
N LYS A 449 -28.84 -6.61 -17.64
CA LYS A 449 -28.17 -7.91 -17.76
C LYS A 449 -26.67 -7.77 -17.48
N PRO A 450 -25.98 -8.87 -17.14
CA PRO A 450 -24.54 -8.85 -16.98
C PRO A 450 -23.85 -8.31 -18.23
N LEU A 451 -22.84 -7.45 -18.03
CA LEU A 451 -22.06 -6.81 -19.09
C LEU A 451 -22.87 -5.97 -20.09
N GLN A 452 -24.09 -5.59 -19.75
CA GLN A 452 -24.93 -4.79 -20.63
C GLN A 452 -24.30 -3.42 -20.91
N GLU A 453 -24.34 -2.99 -22.17
CA GLU A 453 -23.99 -1.62 -22.50
C GLU A 453 -25.13 -0.66 -22.11
N ILE A 454 -24.75 0.44 -21.47
CA ILE A 454 -25.64 1.52 -21.07
C ILE A 454 -25.15 2.85 -21.62
N GLN A 455 -26.08 3.78 -21.80
CA GLN A 455 -25.77 5.11 -22.30
C GLN A 455 -25.41 6.04 -21.15
N VAL A 456 -24.32 6.78 -21.31
CA VAL A 456 -23.90 7.87 -20.43
C VAL A 456 -24.05 9.17 -21.20
N LYS A 457 -24.71 10.16 -20.60
CA LYS A 457 -24.95 11.48 -21.18
C LYS A 457 -24.29 12.54 -20.34
N THR A 458 -23.81 13.58 -21.01
CA THR A 458 -23.28 14.78 -20.34
C THR A 458 -24.15 15.99 -20.63
N ASN A 459 -24.08 17.01 -19.77
CA ASN A 459 -24.75 18.30 -20.01
C ASN A 459 -24.14 19.09 -21.19
N THR A 460 -22.98 18.70 -21.72
CA THR A 460 -22.35 19.32 -22.89
C THR A 460 -22.82 18.71 -24.22
N GLY A 461 -23.70 17.70 -24.16
CA GLY A 461 -24.23 16.99 -25.33
C GLY A 461 -23.41 15.76 -25.74
N VAL A 462 -22.23 15.54 -25.15
CA VAL A 462 -21.47 14.30 -25.36
C VAL A 462 -22.26 13.12 -24.80
N THR A 463 -22.52 12.14 -25.65
CA THR A 463 -23.22 10.90 -25.30
C THR A 463 -22.40 9.72 -25.81
N PHE A 464 -22.17 8.72 -24.94
CA PHE A 464 -21.39 7.54 -25.28
C PHE A 464 -21.95 6.30 -24.58
N ASN A 465 -21.54 5.12 -25.04
CA ASN A 465 -21.93 3.86 -24.42
C ASN A 465 -20.79 3.34 -23.54
N ALA A 466 -21.15 2.83 -22.37
CA ALA A 466 -20.22 2.18 -21.46
C ALA A 466 -20.73 0.79 -21.08
N ILE A 467 -19.82 -0.15 -20.88
CA ILE A 467 -20.13 -1.50 -20.42
C ILE A 467 -20.39 -1.44 -18.92
N LEU A 468 -21.58 -1.86 -18.50
CA LEU A 468 -21.92 -2.04 -17.09
C LEU A 468 -21.22 -3.29 -16.56
N ARG A 469 -20.15 -3.11 -15.78
CA ARG A 469 -19.27 -4.19 -15.28
C ARG A 469 -19.85 -4.95 -14.08
N PHE A 470 -21.14 -5.24 -14.14
CA PHE A 470 -21.74 -6.37 -13.42
C PHE A 470 -21.46 -7.61 -14.26
N ASP A 471 -20.52 -8.44 -13.80
CA ASP A 471 -20.02 -9.56 -14.61
C ASP A 471 -20.93 -10.80 -14.46
N THR A 472 -21.82 -10.81 -13.45
CA THR A 472 -22.74 -11.92 -13.14
C THR A 472 -24.10 -11.42 -12.68
N GLU A 473 -25.12 -12.30 -12.70
CA GLU A 473 -26.43 -12.01 -12.11
C GLU A 473 -26.36 -11.72 -10.60
N VAL A 474 -25.38 -12.32 -9.91
CA VAL A 474 -25.14 -12.09 -8.49
C VAL A 474 -24.64 -10.67 -8.22
N ASP A 475 -23.82 -10.11 -9.11
CA ASP A 475 -23.38 -8.72 -9.03
C ASP A 475 -24.58 -7.76 -9.08
N ILE A 476 -25.53 -8.04 -9.99
CA ILE A 476 -26.77 -7.26 -10.14
C ILE A 476 -27.65 -7.42 -8.91
N LEU A 477 -27.76 -8.64 -8.36
CA LEU A 477 -28.49 -8.91 -7.13
C LEU A 477 -27.92 -8.08 -5.96
N TYR A 478 -26.60 -8.06 -5.79
CA TYR A 478 -25.97 -7.23 -4.75
C TYR A 478 -26.25 -5.75 -4.96
N HIS A 479 -26.15 -5.25 -6.19
CA HIS A 479 -26.46 -3.85 -6.47
C HIS A 479 -27.93 -3.50 -6.18
N LYS A 480 -28.89 -4.36 -6.54
CA LYS A 480 -30.32 -4.19 -6.18
C LYS A 480 -30.58 -4.12 -4.69
N HIS A 481 -29.72 -4.75 -3.88
CA HIS A 481 -29.77 -4.68 -2.43
C HIS A 481 -29.01 -3.47 -1.85
N GLY A 482 -28.28 -2.70 -2.66
CA GLY A 482 -27.40 -1.62 -2.22
C GLY A 482 -26.05 -2.11 -1.69
N GLY A 483 -25.69 -3.38 -1.92
CA GLY A 483 -24.43 -4.00 -1.50
C GLY A 483 -24.60 -5.44 -0.99
N ILE A 484 -23.48 -6.17 -0.93
CA ILE A 484 -23.45 -7.58 -0.49
C ILE A 484 -23.84 -7.74 0.97
N LEU A 485 -23.41 -6.84 1.86
CA LEU A 485 -23.75 -6.92 3.28
C LEU A 485 -25.25 -6.65 3.51
N ASN A 486 -25.81 -5.70 2.75
CA ASN A 486 -27.24 -5.39 2.78
C ASN A 486 -28.07 -6.58 2.26
N TYR A 487 -27.56 -7.30 1.26
CA TYR A 487 -28.15 -8.58 0.84
C TYR A 487 -28.15 -9.61 1.97
N MET A 488 -26.99 -9.81 2.61
CA MET A 488 -26.87 -10.80 3.68
C MET A 488 -27.77 -10.49 4.89
N ILE A 489 -27.87 -9.23 5.31
CA ILE A 489 -28.77 -8.83 6.41
C ILE A 489 -30.22 -9.16 6.07
N ARG A 490 -30.71 -8.79 4.87
CA ARG A 490 -32.09 -9.12 4.48
C ARG A 490 -32.33 -10.62 4.47
N LYS A 491 -31.39 -11.39 3.92
CA LYS A 491 -31.46 -12.85 3.86
C LYS A 491 -31.47 -13.52 5.24
N MET A 492 -30.83 -12.92 6.25
CA MET A 492 -30.83 -13.45 7.62
C MET A 492 -32.07 -13.07 8.43
N LEU A 493 -32.86 -12.09 7.96
CA LEU A 493 -34.13 -11.68 8.57
C LEU A 493 -35.34 -12.48 8.06
N ASP A 494 -35.15 -13.19 6.95
CA ASP A 494 -36.06 -14.20 6.40
C ASP A 494 -35.71 -15.57 7.00
#